data_AF-A0A6N7AUZ2-F1
#
_entry.id   AF-A0A6N7AUZ2-F1
#
_cell.length_a   1.000
_cell.length_b   1.000
_cell.length_c   1.000
_cell.angle_alpha   90.00
_cell.angle_beta   90.00
_cell.angle_gamma   90.00
#
_symmetry.space_group_name_H-M   'P 1'
#
loop_
_entity.id
_entity.type
_entity.pdbx_description
1 polymer ?
#
loop_
_entity_poly.entity_id
_entity_poly.type
_entity_poly.pdbx_seq_one_letter_code
_entity_poly.pdbx_strand_id
1 'polypeptide(L)' 'MAKNNKSHKVQPSVDQYTHHVLKKLVGIKGTSVSDVAGFILRDWIGDHIEELEKYKITVERKDGKLTL' A
#
# COMPACT_ATOMS: atom_id res chain seq x y z
N MET A 1 -20.91 -14.95 -7.50
CA MET A 1 -20.61 -14.81 -6.06
C MET A 1 -19.68 -13.61 -5.88
N ALA A 2 -20.20 -12.46 -5.46
CA ALA A 2 -19.38 -11.26 -5.28
C ALA A 2 -18.50 -11.44 -4.02
N LYS A 3 -17.18 -11.60 -4.20
CA LYS A 3 -16.23 -11.61 -3.08
C LYS A 3 -16.32 -10.24 -2.39
N ASN A 4 -16.84 -10.24 -1.18
CA ASN A 4 -16.94 -9.06 -0.32
C ASN A 4 -15.52 -8.51 -0.12
N ASN A 5 -15.18 -7.41 -0.82
CA ASN A 5 -13.85 -6.82 -0.76
C ASN A 5 -13.74 -6.04 0.55
N LYS A 6 -13.51 -6.74 1.66
CA LYS A 6 -13.37 -6.13 2.99
C LYS A 6 -12.16 -5.19 2.98
N SER A 7 -12.40 -3.89 2.78
CA SER A 7 -11.37 -2.88 2.95
C SER A 7 -11.14 -2.69 4.46
N HIS A 8 -9.91 -2.89 4.91
CA HIS A 8 -9.53 -2.61 6.28
C HIS A 8 -8.92 -1.21 6.31
N LYS A 9 -9.50 -0.30 7.10
CA LYS A 9 -8.95 1.04 7.25
C LYS A 9 -7.71 0.97 8.12
N VAL A 10 -6.54 1.16 7.50
CA VAL A 10 -5.28 1.34 8.22
C VAL A 10 -5.01 2.84 8.30
N GLN A 11 -4.89 3.37 9.51
CA GLN A 11 -4.55 4.77 9.73
C GLN A 11 -3.19 4.83 10.43
N PRO A 12 -2.08 4.86 9.67
CA PRO A 12 -0.75 4.92 10.25
C PRO A 12 -0.53 6.29 10.91
N SER A 13 0.02 6.29 12.12
CA SER A 13 0.63 7.48 12.70
C SER A 13 2.06 7.55 12.18
N VAL A 14 2.40 8.66 11.52
CA VAL A 14 3.73 8.89 10.96
C VAL A 14 4.30 10.17 11.55
N ASP A 15 5.62 10.26 11.61
CA ASP A 15 6.30 11.46 12.07
C ASP A 15 6.06 12.65 11.11
N GLN A 16 6.41 13.85 11.58
CA GLN A 16 6.18 15.09 10.84
C GLN A 16 6.91 15.14 9.50
N TYR A 17 8.14 14.60 9.43
CA TYR A 17 8.91 14.59 8.19
C TYR A 17 8.25 13.65 7.17
N THR A 18 7.90 12.43 7.58
CA THR A 18 7.19 11.49 6.72
C THR A 18 5.85 12.07 6.24
N HIS A 19 5.08 12.70 7.12
CA HIS A 19 3.83 13.37 6.73
C HIS A 19 4.05 14.50 5.71
N HIS A 20 5.12 15.28 5.87
CA HIS A 20 5.49 16.33 4.91
C HIS A 20 5.77 15.75 3.52
N VAL A 21 6.56 14.67 3.45
CA VAL A 21 6.88 13.99 2.18
C VAL A 21 5.62 13.42 1.54
N LEU A 22 4.77 12.73 2.30
CA LEU A 22 3.52 12.17 1.77
C LEU A 22 2.62 13.27 1.16
N LYS A 23 2.53 14.44 1.80
CA LYS A 23 1.79 15.60 1.25
C LYS A 23 2.34 16.07 -0.09
N LYS A 24 3.66 16.05 -0.29
CA LYS A 24 4.29 16.46 -1.56
C LYS A 24 4.05 15.47 -2.70
N LEU A 25 3.72 14.23 -2.38
CA LEU A 25 3.45 13.17 -3.35
C LEU A 25 1.97 13.07 -3.75
N VAL A 26 1.08 13.80 -3.06
CA VAL A 26 -0.33 13.92 -3.45
C VAL A 26 -0.42 14.62 -4.81
N GLY A 27 -1.20 14.06 -5.72
CA GLY A 27 -1.29 14.47 -7.13
C GLY A 27 -0.27 13.81 -8.05
N ILE A 28 0.74 13.12 -7.49
CA ILE A 28 1.74 12.35 -8.25
C ILE A 28 1.48 10.85 -8.13
N LYS A 29 1.33 10.34 -6.90
CA LYS A 29 1.18 8.90 -6.60
C LYS A 29 -0.19 8.52 -6.03
N GLY A 30 -1.07 9.49 -5.79
CA GLY A 30 -2.41 9.28 -5.25
C GLY A 30 -3.18 10.57 -5.03
N THR A 31 -4.46 10.47 -4.70
CA THR A 31 -5.38 11.61 -4.52
C THR A 31 -5.42 12.18 -3.11
N SER A 32 -4.93 11.42 -2.13
CA SER A 32 -4.82 11.82 -0.74
C SER A 32 -3.55 11.27 -0.09
N VAL A 33 -3.17 11.79 1.08
CA VAL A 33 -2.05 11.27 1.87
C VAL A 33 -2.23 9.78 2.18
N SER A 34 -3.46 9.34 2.45
CA SER A 34 -3.78 7.93 2.69
C SER A 34 -3.59 7.07 1.45
N ASP A 35 -3.99 7.57 0.28
CA ASP A 35 -3.81 6.85 -0.99
C ASP A 35 -2.32 6.72 -1.33
N VAL A 36 -1.56 7.79 -1.15
CA VAL A 36 -0.11 7.79 -1.34
C VAL A 36 0.56 6.79 -0.39
N ALA A 37 0.20 6.80 0.89
CA ALA A 37 0.74 5.84 1.85
C ALA A 37 0.38 4.39 1.47
N GLY A 38 -0.87 4.15 1.05
CA GLY A 38 -1.31 2.85 0.57
C GLY A 38 -0.57 2.40 -0.70
N PHE A 39 -0.30 3.32 -1.63
CA PHE A 39 0.52 3.08 -2.81
C PHE A 39 1.93 2.64 -2.41
N ILE A 40 2.62 3.41 -1.57
CA ILE A 40 4.01 3.13 -1.14
C ILE A 40 4.08 1.77 -0.44
N LEU A 41 3.14 1.46 0.46
CA LEU A 41 3.10 0.18 1.14
C LEU A 41 2.90 -0.98 0.17
N ARG A 42 2.00 -0.82 -0.81
CA ARG A 42 1.75 -1.86 -1.82
C ARG A 42 2.96 -2.07 -2.73
N ASP A 43 3.61 -0.99 -3.14
CA ASP A 43 4.82 -0.99 -3.96
C ASP A 43 5.95 -1.73 -3.22
N TRP A 44 6.21 -1.34 -1.97
CA TRP A 44 7.21 -2.00 -1.13
C TRP A 44 6.92 -3.49 -0.91
N ILE A 45 5.67 -3.86 -0.58
CA ILE A 45 5.27 -5.27 -0.44
C ILE A 45 5.49 -6.05 -1.75
N GLY A 46 5.20 -5.43 -2.89
CA GLY A 46 5.35 -6.04 -4.22
C GLY A 46 6.81 -6.35 -4.57
N ASP A 47 7.73 -5.47 -4.17
CA ASP A 47 9.16 -5.58 -4.41
C ASP A 47 9.86 -6.53 -3.42
N HIS A 48 9.30 -6.71 -2.22
CA HIS A 48 9.91 -7.51 -1.13
C HIS A 48 9.21 -8.86 -0.91
N ILE A 49 8.52 -9.41 -1.91
CA ILE A 49 7.77 -10.68 -1.75
C ILE A 49 8.67 -11.83 -1.31
N GLU A 50 9.84 -12.00 -1.93
CA GLU A 50 10.77 -13.08 -1.57
C GLU A 50 11.27 -12.96 -0.13
N GLU A 51 11.40 -11.74 0.39
CA GLU A 51 11.75 -11.49 1.79
C GLU A 51 10.58 -11.87 2.71
N LEU A 52 9.37 -11.45 2.38
CA LEU A 52 8.15 -11.76 3.14
C LEU A 52 7.90 -13.28 3.21
N GLU A 53 8.20 -14.02 2.13
CA GLU A 53 8.11 -15.48 2.12
C GLU A 53 9.06 -16.16 3.11
N LYS A 54 10.28 -15.62 3.32
CA LYS A 54 11.21 -16.13 4.35
C LYS A 54 10.64 -15.99 5.76
N TYR A 55 9.82 -14.96 5.99
CA TYR A 55 9.07 -14.76 7.23
C TYR A 55 7.74 -15.53 7.28
N LYS A 56 7.45 -16.38 6.29
CA LYS A 56 6.20 -17.14 6.14
C LYS A 56 4.97 -16.24 5.97
N ILE A 57 5.15 -15.01 5.49
CA ILE A 57 4.05 -14.10 5.13
C ILE A 57 3.72 -14.38 3.66
N THR A 58 2.59 -15.04 3.41
CA THR A 58 2.14 -15.34 2.04
C THR A 58 1.41 -14.14 1.47
N VAL A 59 1.99 -13.54 0.42
CA VAL A 59 1.38 -12.44 -0.32
C VAL A 59 0.76 -13.01 -1.60
N GLU A 60 -0.55 -13.23 -1.59
CA GLU A 60 -1.26 -13.64 -2.80
C GLU A 60 -1.40 -12.44 -3.74
N ARG A 61 -0.65 -12.44 -4.85
CA ARG A 61 -0.89 -11.51 -5.97
C ARG A 61 -2.26 -11.84 -6.56
N LYS A 62 -3.31 -11.13 -6.12
CA LYS A 62 -4.62 -11.15 -6.78
C LYS A 62 -4.48 -10.44 -8.13
N ASP A 63 -4.11 -11.23 -9.13
CA ASP A 63 -4.10 -10.92 -10.56
C ASP A 63 -3.05 -9.91 -11.02
N GLY A 64 -2.34 -10.26 -12.11
CA GLY A 64 -1.29 -9.48 -12.76
C GLY A 64 -1.75 -8.16 -13.41
N LYS A 65 -2.72 -7.46 -12.81
CA LYS A 65 -3.11 -6.09 -13.12
C LYS A 65 -3.46 -5.36 -11.84
N LEU A 66 -2.65 -4.36 -11.51
CA LEU A 66 -2.98 -3.31 -10.56
C LEU A 66 -4.27 -2.60 -11.04
N THR A 67 -5.41 -2.92 -10.45
CA THR A 67 -6.61 -2.09 -10.60
C THR A 67 -6.54 -0.94 -9.59
N LEU A 68 -6.56 0.27 -10.17
CA LEU A 68 -6.57 1.60 -9.54
C LEU A 68 -7.79 1.81 -8.65
#